data_AF-A0A4V0YZV5-F1
#
_entry.id   AF-A0A4V0YZV5-F1
#
_cell.length_a   1.000
_cell.length_b   1.000
_cell.length_c   1.000
_cell.angle_alpha   90.00
_cell.angle_beta   90.00
_cell.angle_gamma   90.00
#
_symmetry.space_group_name_H-M   'P 1'
#
loop_
_entity.id
_entity.type
_entity.pdbx_description
1 polymer ?
#
loop_
_entity_poly.entity_id
_entity_poly.type
_entity_poly.pdbx_seq_one_letter_code
_entity_poly.pdbx_strand_id
1 'polypeptide(L)'
;MRNPLEMRKVIWGVILTLVWICCFLFIKSTLVIDWKGDGSDTTNLRMVVVVIGLLVIFFYNLFYPSTPESTKLSWTSTLTLAWLSLILFFPFKDPALAAGPAGAVGFFALIGGLGVVVLWVRFFSDEIVA
;
A
#
# COMPACT_ATOMS: atom_id res chain seq x y z
N MET A 1 34.15 2.65 6.05
CA MET A 1 32.94 1.88 5.73
C MET A 1 31.80 2.87 5.54
N ARG A 2 31.46 3.23 4.29
CA ARG A 2 30.23 3.98 3.99
C ARG A 2 29.10 2.96 4.06
N ASN A 3 28.12 3.14 4.93
CA ASN A 3 26.92 2.30 4.90
C ASN A 3 26.23 2.51 3.54
N PRO A 4 26.16 1.51 2.65
CA PRO A 4 25.55 1.67 1.32
C PRO A 4 24.02 1.84 1.41
N LEU A 5 23.43 1.37 2.52
CA LEU A 5 22.01 1.42 2.79
C LEU A 5 21.67 2.54 3.77
N GLU A 6 20.86 3.49 3.30
CA GLU A 6 20.21 4.47 4.16
C GLU A 6 18.98 3.83 4.82
N MET A 7 19.24 2.95 5.79
CA MET A 7 18.22 2.22 6.55
C MET A 7 17.11 3.11 7.10
N ARG A 8 17.44 4.37 7.41
CA ARG A 8 16.47 5.39 7.86
C ARG A 8 15.29 5.53 6.90
N LYS A 9 15.52 5.60 5.57
CA LYS A 9 14.42 5.73 4.59
C LYS A 9 13.50 4.51 4.63
N VAL A 10 14.10 3.32 4.60
CA VAL A 10 13.36 2.05 4.60
C VAL A 10 12.52 1.92 5.87
N ILE A 11 13.09 2.22 7.04
CA ILE A 11 12.39 2.17 8.33
C ILE A 11 11.19 3.13 8.33
N TRP A 12 11.39 4.38 7.89
CA TRP A 12 10.30 5.35 7.81
C TRP A 12 9.22 4.97 6.79
N GLY A 13 9.60 4.40 5.66
CA GLY A 13 8.65 3.86 4.67
C GLY A 13 7.80 2.73 5.26
N VAL A 14 8.42 1.80 6.00
CA VAL A 14 7.73 0.72 6.70
C VAL A 14 6.78 1.28 7.76
N ILE A 15 7.24 2.21 8.60
CA ILE A 15 6.41 2.85 9.64
C ILE A 15 5.21 3.56 9.01
N LEU A 16 5.41 4.31 7.93
CA LEU A 16 4.34 4.99 7.20
C LEU A 16 3.31 4.00 6.66
N THR A 17 3.78 2.84 6.18
CA THR A 17 2.90 1.77 5.71
C THR A 17 2.14 1.10 6.85
N LEU A 18 2.75 0.90 8.02
CA LEU A 18 2.06 0.40 9.21
C LEU A 18 0.98 1.37 9.70
N VAL A 19 1.26 2.67 9.71
CA VAL A 19 0.27 3.71 10.03
C VAL A 19 -0.89 3.65 9.04
N TRP A 20 -0.61 3.49 7.76
CA TRP A 20 -1.65 3.31 6.73
C TRP A 20 -2.48 2.03 6.95
N ILE A 21 -1.87 0.90 7.33
CA ILE A 21 -2.59 -0.33 7.69
C ILE A 21 -3.51 -0.08 8.90
N CYS A 22 -3.03 0.64 9.92
CA CYS A 22 -3.87 1.02 11.05
C CYS A 22 -5.07 1.87 10.61
N CYS A 23 -4.89 2.84 9.72
CA CYS A 23 -6.01 3.60 9.14
C CYS A 23 -6.98 2.69 8.37
N PHE A 24 -6.44 1.74 7.59
CA PHE A 24 -7.26 0.77 6.87
C PHE A 24 -8.10 -0.10 7.80
N LEU A 25 -7.58 -0.50 8.96
CA LEU A 25 -8.26 -1.41 9.90
C LEU A 25 -9.24 -0.69 10.84
N PHE A 26 -8.86 0.45 11.40
CA PHE A 26 -9.58 1.08 12.50
C PHE A 26 -10.63 2.11 12.06
N ILE A 27 -10.55 2.64 10.84
CA ILE A 27 -11.58 3.56 10.34
C ILE A 27 -12.84 2.77 10.01
N LYS A 28 -13.93 3.06 10.73
CA LYS A 28 -15.23 2.43 10.50
C LYS A 28 -15.73 2.73 9.08
N SER A 29 -16.17 1.69 8.38
CA SER A 29 -16.75 1.83 7.03
C SER A 29 -18.10 2.57 6.99
N THR A 30 -18.70 2.82 8.16
CA THR A 30 -19.96 3.57 8.29
C THR A 30 -19.74 5.08 8.34
N LEU A 31 -18.49 5.54 8.39
CA LEU A 31 -18.15 6.96 8.33
C LEU A 31 -18.17 7.43 6.89
N VAL A 32 -18.87 8.52 6.66
CA VAL A 32 -19.14 9.04 5.33
C VAL A 32 -18.92 10.54 5.31
N ILE A 33 -18.29 11.05 4.26
CA ILE A 33 -18.19 12.47 3.97
C ILE A 33 -19.43 12.84 3.16
N ASP A 34 -20.22 13.76 3.68
CA ASP A 34 -21.29 14.40 2.94
C ASP A 34 -20.78 15.74 2.39
N TRP A 35 -20.62 15.82 1.07
CA TRP A 35 -20.06 17.00 0.41
C TRP A 35 -21.05 18.16 0.31
N LYS A 36 -22.35 17.87 0.40
CA LYS A 36 -23.44 18.85 0.25
C LYS A 36 -24.20 19.12 1.55
N GLY A 37 -24.11 18.23 2.53
CA GLY A 37 -24.81 18.30 3.80
C GLY A 37 -26.29 17.88 3.72
N ASP A 38 -26.72 17.33 2.58
CA ASP A 38 -28.10 16.92 2.29
C ASP A 38 -28.27 15.40 2.21
N GLY A 39 -27.22 14.62 2.45
CA GLY A 39 -27.21 13.17 2.39
C GLY A 39 -27.28 12.58 0.97
N SER A 40 -27.22 13.39 -0.08
CA SER A 40 -27.35 12.93 -1.47
C SER A 40 -26.02 12.53 -2.12
N ASP A 41 -24.90 13.15 -1.71
CA ASP A 41 -23.58 12.95 -2.30
C ASP A 41 -22.57 12.55 -1.23
N THR A 42 -22.59 11.25 -0.93
CA THR A 42 -21.94 10.69 0.24
C THR A 42 -20.79 9.77 -0.17
N THR A 43 -19.56 10.08 0.24
CA THR A 43 -18.36 9.27 -0.07
C THR A 43 -17.82 8.58 1.17
N ASN A 44 -17.54 7.29 1.08
CA ASN A 44 -17.00 6.52 2.21
C ASN A 44 -15.63 7.07 2.66
N LEU A 45 -15.56 7.59 3.89
CA LEU A 45 -14.36 8.21 4.45
C LEU A 45 -13.18 7.23 4.48
N ARG A 46 -13.45 5.96 4.78
CA ARG A 46 -12.41 4.91 4.83
C ARG A 46 -11.71 4.79 3.48
N MET A 47 -12.44 4.76 2.38
CA MET A 47 -11.83 4.67 1.04
C MET A 47 -10.98 5.89 0.73
N VAL A 48 -11.46 7.09 1.05
CA VAL A 48 -10.73 8.34 0.81
C VAL A 48 -9.40 8.35 1.57
N VAL A 49 -9.41 8.05 2.87
CA VAL A 49 -8.20 8.03 3.70
C VAL A 49 -7.22 6.95 3.23
N VAL A 50 -7.72 5.78 2.83
CA VAL A 50 -6.89 4.68 2.32
C VAL A 50 -6.20 5.07 1.01
N VAL A 51 -6.92 5.70 0.07
CA VAL A 51 -6.34 6.17 -1.20
C VAL A 51 -5.32 7.28 -0.97
N ILE A 52 -5.64 8.26 -0.13
CA ILE A 52 -4.72 9.36 0.21
C ILE A 52 -3.46 8.81 0.87
N GLY A 53 -3.58 7.87 1.81
CA GLY A 53 -2.42 7.30 2.48
C GLY A 53 -1.53 6.49 1.54
N LEU A 54 -2.09 5.79 0.53
CA LEU A 54 -1.29 5.16 -0.52
C LEU A 54 -0.53 6.19 -1.37
N LEU A 55 -1.17 7.33 -1.71
CA LEU A 55 -0.49 8.43 -2.40
C LEU A 55 0.65 9.01 -1.58
N VAL A 56 0.46 9.17 -0.27
CA VAL A 56 1.51 9.64 0.64
C VAL A 56 2.69 8.68 0.65
N ILE A 57 2.45 7.36 0.72
CA ILE A 57 3.52 6.34 0.64
C ILE A 57 4.22 6.38 -0.73
N PHE A 58 3.46 6.53 -1.82
CA PHE A 58 3.99 6.63 -3.17
C PHE A 58 4.92 7.85 -3.31
N PHE A 59 4.45 9.04 -2.91
CA PHE A 59 5.24 10.27 -2.98
C PHE A 59 6.42 10.27 -2.02
N TYR A 60 6.29 9.65 -0.85
CA TYR A 60 7.42 9.46 0.07
C TYR A 60 8.56 8.69 -0.62
N ASN A 61 8.24 7.56 -1.25
CA ASN A 61 9.26 6.76 -1.91
C ASN A 61 9.83 7.41 -3.19
N LEU A 62 9.02 8.23 -3.89
CA LEU A 62 9.42 8.95 -5.11
C LEU A 62 10.31 10.16 -4.82
N PHE A 63 9.94 11.01 -3.86
CA PHE A 63 10.59 12.30 -3.63
C PHE A 63 11.66 12.29 -2.55
N TYR A 64 11.67 11.31 -1.64
CA TYR A 64 12.71 11.25 -0.61
C TYR A 64 14.06 10.87 -1.25
N PRO A 65 15.07 11.76 -1.21
CA PRO A 65 16.36 11.50 -1.83
C PRO A 65 17.10 10.42 -1.04
N SER A 66 17.56 9.37 -1.74
CA SER A 66 18.39 8.31 -1.17
C SER A 66 19.12 7.54 -2.28
N THR A 67 20.02 6.64 -1.90
CA THR A 67 20.69 5.76 -2.87
C THR A 67 19.68 4.89 -3.66
N PRO A 68 20.00 4.50 -4.91
CA PRO A 68 19.13 3.65 -5.72
C PRO A 68 18.77 2.32 -5.04
N GLU A 69 19.75 1.69 -4.37
CA GLU A 69 19.57 0.45 -3.61
C GLU A 69 18.54 0.62 -2.48
N SER A 70 18.70 1.68 -1.66
CA SER A 70 17.77 1.99 -0.57
C SER A 70 16.36 2.29 -1.07
N THR A 71 16.24 2.97 -2.22
CA THR A 71 14.95 3.27 -2.84
C THR A 71 14.26 1.99 -3.31
N LYS A 72 14.96 1.10 -4.01
CA LYS A 72 14.41 -0.19 -4.46
C LYS A 72 13.91 -1.02 -3.27
N LEU A 73 14.73 -1.16 -2.23
CA LEU A 73 14.36 -1.90 -1.02
C LEU A 73 13.14 -1.29 -0.31
N SER A 74 13.07 0.05 -0.23
CA SER A 74 11.94 0.77 0.36
C SER A 74 10.64 0.56 -0.45
N TRP A 75 10.70 0.67 -1.78
CA TRP A 75 9.54 0.41 -2.64
C TRP A 75 9.04 -1.03 -2.53
N THR A 76 9.95 -2.00 -2.60
CA THR A 76 9.59 -3.42 -2.55
C THR A 76 9.02 -3.80 -1.18
N SER A 77 9.60 -3.31 -0.08
CA SER A 77 9.11 -3.59 1.27
C SER A 77 7.74 -2.94 1.56
N THR A 78 7.56 -1.67 1.20
CA THR A 78 6.27 -0.96 1.37
C THR A 78 5.16 -1.56 0.50
N LEU A 79 5.46 -1.95 -0.75
CA LEU A 79 4.51 -2.65 -1.61
C LEU A 79 4.13 -4.02 -1.01
N THR A 80 5.10 -4.77 -0.49
CA THR A 80 4.84 -6.08 0.12
C THR A 80 3.89 -5.95 1.31
N LEU A 81 4.12 -4.98 2.19
CA LEU A 81 3.25 -4.71 3.35
C LEU A 81 1.85 -4.25 2.92
N ALA A 82 1.76 -3.35 1.95
CA ALA A 82 0.48 -2.89 1.42
C ALA A 82 -0.31 -4.05 0.81
N TRP A 83 0.35 -4.89 0.00
CA TRP A 83 -0.25 -6.07 -0.60
C TRP A 83 -0.70 -7.12 0.44
N LEU A 84 0.15 -7.44 1.42
CA LEU A 84 -0.20 -8.37 2.50
C LEU A 84 -1.42 -7.88 3.29
N SER A 85 -1.50 -6.57 3.56
CA SER A 85 -2.65 -6.01 4.28
C SER A 85 -3.96 -6.19 3.50
N LEU A 86 -3.93 -6.05 2.17
CA LEU A 86 -5.08 -6.29 1.32
C LEU A 86 -5.48 -7.76 1.36
N ILE A 87 -4.54 -8.69 1.26
CA ILE A 87 -4.86 -10.13 1.30
C ILE A 87 -5.43 -10.57 2.65
N LEU A 88 -4.83 -10.11 3.75
CA LEU A 88 -5.17 -10.59 5.08
C LEU A 88 -6.47 -9.97 5.62
N PHE A 89 -6.74 -8.70 5.27
CA PHE A 89 -7.78 -7.93 5.94
C PHE A 89 -8.89 -7.44 5.00
N PHE A 90 -8.75 -7.60 3.68
CA PHE A 90 -9.86 -7.30 2.77
C PHE A 90 -10.89 -8.44 2.79
N PRO A 91 -12.20 -8.14 2.93
CA PRO A 91 -13.22 -9.17 3.05
C PRO A 91 -13.63 -9.74 1.68
N PHE A 92 -12.80 -10.60 1.09
CA PHE A 92 -13.05 -11.20 -0.25
C PHE A 92 -14.32 -12.06 -0.35
N LYS A 93 -14.85 -12.53 0.78
CA LYS A 93 -16.01 -13.44 0.86
C LYS A 93 -17.27 -12.77 1.41
N ASP A 94 -17.25 -11.47 1.61
CA ASP A 94 -18.41 -10.76 2.16
C ASP A 94 -19.55 -10.72 1.14
N PRO A 95 -20.72 -11.32 1.44
CA PRO A 95 -21.87 -11.32 0.53
C PRO A 95 -22.45 -9.92 0.29
N ALA A 96 -22.08 -8.91 1.09
CA ALA A 96 -22.47 -7.52 0.86
C ALA A 96 -21.66 -6.84 -0.27
N LEU A 97 -20.50 -7.38 -0.65
CA LEU A 97 -19.83 -6.99 -1.88
C LEU A 97 -20.49 -7.72 -3.04
N ALA A 98 -21.13 -6.97 -3.94
CA ALA A 98 -21.67 -7.56 -5.17
C ALA A 98 -20.60 -8.43 -5.87
N ALA A 99 -21.03 -9.54 -6.48
CA ALA A 99 -20.12 -10.55 -7.04
C ALA A 99 -19.11 -9.99 -8.06
N GLY A 100 -19.46 -8.89 -8.76
CA GLY A 100 -18.57 -8.18 -9.68
C GLY A 100 -17.36 -7.52 -9.00
N PRO A 101 -17.57 -6.57 -8.06
CA PRO A 101 -16.49 -5.94 -7.31
C PRO A 101 -15.54 -6.92 -6.61
N ALA A 102 -16.06 -8.01 -6.03
CA ALA A 102 -15.25 -9.00 -5.33
C ALA A 102 -14.23 -9.69 -6.28
N GLY A 103 -14.67 -10.07 -7.48
CA GLY A 103 -13.81 -10.68 -8.49
C GLY A 103 -12.71 -9.73 -8.99
N ALA A 104 -13.04 -8.47 -9.23
CA ALA A 104 -12.06 -7.46 -9.64
C ALA A 104 -10.99 -7.23 -8.57
N VAL A 105 -11.37 -7.12 -7.30
CA VAL A 105 -10.42 -6.93 -6.20
C VAL A 105 -9.52 -8.16 -6.03
N GLY A 106 -10.04 -9.37 -6.19
CA GLY A 106 -9.25 -10.60 -6.20
C GLY A 106 -8.21 -10.64 -7.33
N PHE A 107 -8.59 -10.23 -8.54
CA PHE A 107 -7.66 -10.12 -9.68
C PHE A 107 -6.52 -9.12 -9.41
N PHE A 108 -6.84 -7.92 -8.92
CA PHE A 108 -5.82 -6.92 -8.60
C PHE A 108 -4.94 -7.33 -7.42
N ALA A 109 -5.47 -8.10 -6.45
CA ALA A 109 -4.65 -8.70 -5.41
C ALA A 109 -3.65 -9.71 -5.98
N LEU A 110 -4.04 -10.56 -6.94
CA LEU A 110 -3.13 -11.50 -7.60
C LEU A 110 -2.06 -10.80 -8.43
N ILE A 111 -2.45 -9.79 -9.23
CA ILE A 111 -1.49 -8.97 -9.99
C ILE A 111 -0.53 -8.24 -9.05
N GLY A 112 -1.03 -7.71 -7.93
CA GLY A 112 -0.19 -7.09 -6.91
C GLY A 112 0.87 -8.07 -6.37
N GLY A 113 0.50 -9.33 -6.17
CA GLY A 113 1.41 -10.39 -5.72
C GLY A 113 2.47 -10.72 -6.76
N LEU A 114 2.09 -10.80 -8.04
CA LEU A 114 3.06 -10.92 -9.13
C LEU A 114 4.04 -9.75 -9.15
N GLY A 115 3.55 -8.52 -8.97
CA GLY A 115 4.39 -7.32 -8.86
C GLY A 115 5.39 -7.41 -7.70
N VAL A 116 4.95 -7.87 -6.52
CA VAL A 116 5.82 -8.11 -5.36
C VAL A 116 6.94 -9.10 -5.71
N VAL A 117 6.60 -10.24 -6.31
CA VAL A 117 7.59 -11.26 -6.69
C VAL A 117 8.60 -10.70 -7.70
N VAL A 118 8.14 -10.01 -8.74
CA VAL A 118 9.01 -9.44 -9.78
C VAL A 118 9.97 -8.40 -9.19
N LEU A 119 9.51 -7.55 -8.29
CA LEU A 119 10.38 -6.55 -7.64
C LEU A 119 11.41 -7.18 -6.71
N TRP A 120 11.05 -8.24 -5.97
CA TRP A 120 12.00 -9.00 -5.16
C TRP A 120 13.05 -9.71 -6.02
N VAL A 121 12.63 -10.38 -7.10
CA VAL A 121 13.56 -11.02 -8.05
C VAL A 121 14.52 -10.01 -8.63
N ARG A 122 14.04 -8.83 -9.05
CA ARG A 122 14.88 -7.77 -9.57
C ARG A 122 15.88 -7.26 -8.52
N PHE A 123 15.42 -7.05 -7.28
CA PHE A 123 16.30 -6.62 -6.18
C PHE A 123 17.42 -7.64 -5.94
N PHE A 124 17.10 -8.93 -5.80
CA PHE A 124 18.10 -9.97 -5.59
C PHE A 124 19.03 -10.19 -6.80
N SER A 125 18.53 -9.98 -8.02
CA SER A 125 19.35 -10.10 -9.23
C SER A 125 20.39 -8.98 -9.34
N ASP A 126 20.04 -7.75 -8.94
CA ASP A 126 20.96 -6.61 -8.96
C ASP A 126 22.09 -6.76 -7.91
N GLU A 127 21.80 -7.37 -6.74
CA GLU A 127 22.78 -7.61 -5.67
C GLU A 127 23.71 -8.81 -5.91
N ILE A 128 23.36 -9.73 -6.82
CA ILE A 128 24.19 -10.91 -7.15
C ILE A 128 25.42 -10.56 -8.01
N VAL A 129 25.38 -9.40 -8.70
CA VAL A 129 26.41 -8.98 -9.66
C VAL A 129 27.41 -7.98 -9.04
N ALA A 130 27.11 -7.46 -7.84
CA ALA A 130 27.96 -6.55 -7.08
C ALA A 130 28.94 -7.29 -6.15
#